data_AF-A0A534NI83-F1
#
_entry.id   AF-A0A534NI83-F1
#
_cell.length_a   1.000
_cell.length_b   1.000
_cell.length_c   1.000
_cell.angle_alpha   90.00
_cell.angle_beta   90.00
_cell.angle_gamma   90.00
#
_symmetry.space_group_name_H-M   'P 1'
#
loop_
_entity.id
_entity.type
_entity.pdbx_description
1 polymer ?
#
loop_
_entity_poly.entity_id
_entity_poly.type
_entity_poly.pdbx_seq_one_letter_code
_entity_poly.pdbx_strand_id
1 'polypeptide(L)'
;MSETRSKAAPFAIASAAVCILGLGISLMLPEPGREPALYGAASAALGAVCAFSALTRGVTKGSTGVLTGFSIGFLCRAGLVAAGLLASGARGNLALVYAGAFFALYAATQVIEVLFVHASSRPQGATP
;
A
#
# COMPACT_ATOMS: atom_id res chain seq x y z
N MET A 1 -9.55 -22.00 -3.12
CA MET A 1 -9.92 -20.67 -2.58
C MET A 1 -9.67 -20.52 -1.08
N SER A 2 -9.91 -21.55 -0.24
CA SER A 2 -9.66 -21.51 1.22
C SER A 2 -8.20 -21.15 1.58
N GLU A 3 -7.25 -21.77 0.90
CA GLU A 3 -5.82 -21.68 1.24
C GLU A 3 -5.19 -20.30 0.94
N THR A 4 -5.56 -19.69 -0.19
CA THR A 4 -5.10 -18.33 -0.56
C THR A 4 -5.62 -17.29 0.43
N ARG A 5 -6.85 -17.47 0.93
CA ARG A 5 -7.47 -16.59 1.94
C ARG A 5 -6.74 -16.72 3.28
N SER A 6 -6.34 -17.93 3.65
CA SER A 6 -5.54 -18.21 4.85
C SER A 6 -4.14 -17.56 4.77
N LYS A 7 -3.45 -17.65 3.63
CA LYS A 7 -2.14 -17.03 3.42
C LYS A 7 -2.19 -15.49 3.35
N ALA A 8 -3.29 -14.91 2.88
CA ALA A 8 -3.42 -13.45 2.73
C ALA A 8 -3.68 -12.71 4.07
N ALA A 9 -4.34 -13.37 5.02
CA ALA A 9 -4.72 -12.76 6.30
C ALA A 9 -3.57 -12.09 7.08
N PRO A 10 -2.41 -12.74 7.32
CA PRO A 10 -1.32 -12.12 8.08
C PRO A 10 -0.75 -10.87 7.38
N PHE A 11 -0.64 -10.89 6.05
CA PHE A 11 -0.13 -9.75 5.28
C PHE A 11 -1.16 -8.62 5.20
N ALA A 12 -2.46 -8.94 5.12
CA ALA A 12 -3.53 -7.95 5.18
C ALA A 12 -3.54 -7.24 6.55
N ILE A 13 -3.38 -7.99 7.64
CA ILE A 13 -3.28 -7.43 9.00
C ILE A 13 -2.04 -6.55 9.12
N ALA A 14 -0.88 -7.02 8.65
CA ALA A 14 0.35 -6.24 8.67
C ALA A 14 0.21 -4.94 7.85
N SER A 15 -0.40 -5.01 6.67
CA SER A 15 -0.65 -3.83 5.83
C SER A 15 -1.60 -2.86 6.53
N ALA A 16 -2.68 -3.35 7.15
CA ALA A 16 -3.61 -2.52 7.89
C ALA A 16 -2.94 -1.84 9.09
N ALA A 17 -2.11 -2.57 9.85
CA ALA A 17 -1.35 -2.03 10.96
C ALA A 17 -0.39 -0.92 10.51
N VAL A 18 0.34 -1.13 9.43
CA VAL A 18 1.25 -0.13 8.85
C VAL A 18 0.48 1.11 8.37
N CYS A 19 -0.69 0.95 7.74
CA CYS A 19 -1.56 2.06 7.36
C CYS A 19 -2.05 2.86 8.58
N ILE A 20 -2.53 2.17 9.62
CA ILE A 20 -2.99 2.80 10.87
C ILE A 20 -1.84 3.58 11.53
N LEU A 21 -0.64 2.99 11.59
CA LEU A 21 0.54 3.65 12.12
C LEU A 21 0.94 4.88 11.29
N GLY A 22 0.94 4.78 9.96
CA GLY A 22 1.26 5.91 9.08
C GLY A 22 0.27 7.08 9.24
N LEU A 23 -1.02 6.78 9.36
CA LEU A 23 -2.06 7.77 9.66
C LEU A 23 -1.88 8.37 11.06
N GLY A 24 -1.61 7.53 12.06
CA GLY A 24 -1.35 7.96 13.44
C GLY A 24 -0.14 8.89 13.55
N ILE A 25 0.98 8.55 12.91
CA ILE A 25 2.18 9.40 12.86
C ILE A 25 1.86 10.74 12.18
N SER A 26 1.07 10.71 11.11
CA SER A 26 0.65 11.94 10.40
C SER A 26 -0.19 12.86 11.29
N LEU A 27 -1.06 12.31 12.14
CA LEU A 27 -1.85 13.08 13.12
C LEU A 27 -0.97 13.75 14.19
N MET A 28 0.17 13.15 14.53
CA MET A 28 1.10 13.68 15.55
C MET A 28 2.02 14.78 15.02
N LEU A 29 2.04 15.04 13.71
CA LEU A 29 2.84 16.13 13.15
C LEU A 29 2.30 17.51 13.61
N PRO A 30 3.19 18.49 13.84
CA PRO A 30 2.79 19.87 14.10
C PRO A 30 2.28 20.55 12.82
N GLU A 31 1.45 21.57 13.00
CA GLU A 31 1.06 22.46 11.90
C GLU A 31 2.28 23.24 11.38
N PRO A 32 2.36 23.54 10.07
CA PRO A 32 1.37 23.27 9.00
C PRO A 32 1.53 21.91 8.28
N GLY A 33 2.38 21.01 8.80
CA GLY A 33 2.73 19.75 8.12
C GLY A 33 1.70 18.63 8.26
N ARG A 34 0.79 18.75 9.23
CA ARG A 34 -0.17 17.70 9.57
C ARG A 34 -1.13 17.37 8.45
N GLU A 35 -1.85 18.36 7.93
CA GLU A 35 -2.87 18.15 6.90
C GLU A 35 -2.28 17.55 5.60
N PRO A 36 -1.20 18.09 5.00
CA PRO A 36 -0.57 17.47 3.84
C PRO A 36 -0.11 16.03 4.09
N ALA A 37 0.46 15.75 5.26
CA ALA A 37 0.88 14.39 5.63
C ALA A 37 -0.31 13.44 5.73
N LEU A 38 -1.43 13.87 6.32
CA LEU A 38 -2.65 13.06 6.41
C LEU A 38 -3.21 12.72 5.03
N TYR A 39 -3.30 13.68 4.12
CA TYR A 39 -3.73 13.43 2.76
C TYR A 39 -2.78 12.46 2.04
N GLY A 40 -1.46 12.61 2.22
CA GLY A 40 -0.46 11.71 1.65
C GLY A 40 -0.62 10.27 2.18
N ALA A 41 -0.69 10.12 3.50
CA ALA A 41 -0.88 8.82 4.16
C ALA A 41 -2.23 8.18 3.79
N ALA A 42 -3.32 8.95 3.74
CA ALA A 42 -4.63 8.45 3.36
C ALA A 42 -4.66 7.96 1.90
N SER A 43 -4.10 8.74 0.96
CA SER A 43 -3.96 8.31 -0.44
C SER A 43 -3.14 7.02 -0.55
N ALA A 44 -2.04 6.89 0.19
CA ALA A 44 -1.21 5.69 0.17
C ALA A 44 -1.95 4.48 0.77
N ALA A 45 -2.69 4.66 1.87
CA ALA A 45 -3.48 3.61 2.50
C ALA A 45 -4.59 3.09 1.57
N LEU A 46 -5.31 3.98 0.88
CA LEU A 46 -6.28 3.60 -0.14
C LEU A 46 -5.63 2.85 -1.31
N GLY A 47 -4.44 3.31 -1.74
CA GLY A 47 -3.64 2.63 -2.75
C GLY A 47 -3.23 1.22 -2.34
N ALA A 48 -2.85 1.02 -1.08
CA ALA A 48 -2.53 -0.30 -0.53
C ALA A 48 -3.75 -1.24 -0.51
N VAL A 49 -4.94 -0.74 -0.16
CA VAL A 49 -6.17 -1.55 -0.23
C VAL A 49 -6.44 -2.01 -1.65
N CYS A 50 -6.30 -1.12 -2.64
CA CYS A 50 -6.51 -1.48 -4.05
C CYS A 50 -5.47 -2.51 -4.52
N ALA A 51 -4.19 -2.24 -4.29
CA ALA A 51 -3.09 -3.09 -4.71
C ALA A 51 -3.15 -4.48 -4.08
N PHE A 52 -3.36 -4.56 -2.76
CA PHE A 52 -3.45 -5.83 -2.06
C PHE A 52 -4.68 -6.64 -2.51
N SER A 53 -5.82 -5.98 -2.75
CA SER A 53 -7.02 -6.62 -3.32
C SER A 53 -6.79 -7.15 -4.74
N ALA A 54 -6.02 -6.44 -5.56
CA ALA A 54 -5.66 -6.88 -6.90
C ALA A 54 -4.69 -8.08 -6.86
N LEU A 55 -3.68 -8.03 -5.99
CA LEU A 55 -2.68 -9.09 -5.82
C LEU A 55 -3.28 -10.38 -5.27
N THR A 56 -4.16 -10.31 -4.28
CA THR A 56 -4.86 -11.51 -3.73
C THR A 56 -5.67 -12.24 -4.80
N ARG A 57 -6.20 -11.53 -5.80
CA ARG A 57 -6.84 -12.13 -6.98
C ARG A 57 -5.84 -12.56 -8.07
N GLY A 58 -4.71 -11.87 -8.15
CA GLY A 58 -3.66 -12.12 -9.14
C GLY A 58 -2.83 -13.37 -8.88
N VAL A 59 -2.51 -13.66 -7.61
CA VAL A 59 -1.67 -14.81 -7.23
C VAL A 59 -2.25 -16.16 -7.64
N THR A 60 -3.57 -16.28 -7.77
CA THR A 60 -4.23 -17.51 -8.23
C THR A 60 -4.13 -17.74 -9.74
N LYS A 61 -3.67 -16.74 -10.50
CA LYS A 61 -3.53 -16.74 -11.96
C LYS A 61 -2.07 -16.82 -12.43
N GLY A 62 -1.15 -17.17 -11.54
CA GLY A 62 0.28 -17.27 -11.85
C GLY A 62 0.97 -15.91 -12.06
N SER A 63 2.12 -15.91 -12.71
CA SER A 63 2.99 -14.74 -12.90
C SER A 63 2.29 -13.58 -13.62
N THR A 64 1.53 -13.86 -14.69
CA THR A 64 0.75 -12.86 -15.43
C THR A 64 -0.29 -12.18 -14.54
N GLY A 65 -0.93 -12.96 -13.66
CA GLY A 65 -1.88 -12.44 -12.68
C GLY A 65 -1.24 -11.54 -11.63
N VAL A 66 -0.07 -11.92 -11.13
CA VAL A 66 0.73 -11.12 -10.18
C VAL A 66 1.17 -9.80 -10.83
N LEU A 67 1.71 -9.86 -12.05
CA LEU A 67 2.10 -8.66 -12.80
C LEU A 67 0.91 -7.72 -12.98
N THR A 68 -0.23 -8.26 -13.39
CA THR A 68 -1.48 -7.50 -13.53
C THR A 68 -1.91 -6.86 -12.20
N GLY A 69 -1.80 -7.59 -11.09
CA GLY A 69 -2.10 -7.09 -9.75
C GLY A 69 -1.22 -5.91 -9.35
N PHE A 70 0.10 -6.00 -9.58
CA PHE A 70 1.01 -4.88 -9.35
C PHE A 70 0.72 -3.69 -10.27
N SER A 71 0.42 -3.91 -11.55
CA SER A 71 0.06 -2.84 -12.48
C SER A 71 -1.21 -2.10 -12.03
N ILE A 72 -2.25 -2.82 -11.61
CA ILE A 72 -3.48 -2.21 -11.07
C ILE A 72 -3.15 -1.39 -9.82
N GLY A 73 -2.38 -1.95 -8.89
CA GLY A 73 -1.95 -1.25 -7.68
C GLY A 73 -1.16 0.04 -7.98
N PHE A 74 -0.24 -0.03 -8.93
CA PHE A 74 0.55 1.12 -9.38
C PHE A 74 -0.34 2.22 -10.00
N LEU A 75 -1.24 1.86 -10.92
CA LEU A 75 -2.14 2.82 -11.56
C LEU A 75 -3.09 3.48 -10.55
N CYS A 76 -3.62 2.70 -9.59
CA CYS A 76 -4.44 3.24 -8.52
C CYS A 76 -3.67 4.26 -7.67
N ARG A 77 -2.43 3.93 -7.29
CA ARG A 77 -1.55 4.83 -6.55
C ARG A 77 -1.20 6.09 -7.33
N ALA A 78 -0.90 5.97 -8.62
CA ALA A 78 -0.63 7.10 -9.49
C ALA A 78 -1.82 8.07 -9.57
N GLY A 79 -3.04 7.54 -9.64
CA GLY A 79 -4.26 8.36 -9.55
C GLY A 79 -4.43 9.00 -8.17
N LEU A 80 -4.27 8.22 -7.09
CA LEU A 80 -4.49 8.68 -5.71
C LEU A 80 -3.45 9.68 -5.22
N VAL A 81 -2.19 9.58 -5.67
CA VAL A 81 -1.14 10.55 -5.31
C VAL A 81 -1.40 11.90 -5.98
N ALA A 82 -1.83 11.90 -7.24
CA ALA A 82 -2.18 13.12 -7.95
C ALA A 82 -3.46 13.74 -7.36
N ALA A 83 -4.52 12.94 -7.19
CA ALA A 83 -5.78 13.40 -6.62
C ALA A 83 -5.63 13.89 -5.18
N GLY A 84 -4.86 13.19 -4.35
CA GLY A 84 -4.61 13.57 -2.97
C GLY A 84 -3.77 14.84 -2.84
N LEU A 85 -2.75 15.02 -3.69
CA LEU A 85 -1.96 16.25 -3.71
C LEU A 85 -2.85 17.45 -4.07
N LEU A 86 -3.67 17.31 -5.12
CA LEU A 86 -4.63 18.34 -5.52
C LEU A 86 -5.64 18.65 -4.41
N ALA A 87 -6.21 17.62 -3.76
CA ALA A 87 -7.17 17.78 -2.69
C ALA A 87 -6.58 18.45 -1.43
N SER A 88 -5.32 18.15 -1.12
CA SER A 88 -4.61 18.74 0.03
C SER A 88 -4.28 20.23 -0.14
N GLY A 89 -4.31 20.75 -1.37
CA GLY A 89 -3.88 22.12 -1.68
C GLY A 89 -2.41 22.41 -1.38
N ALA A 90 -1.59 21.40 -1.06
CA ALA A 90 -0.21 21.57 -0.63
C ALA A 90 0.68 22.14 -1.75
N ARG A 91 1.51 23.13 -1.40
CA ARG A 91 2.43 23.82 -2.32
C ARG A 91 3.81 23.99 -1.70
N GLY A 92 4.84 24.12 -2.54
CA GLY A 92 6.23 24.29 -2.08
C GLY A 92 6.66 23.15 -1.15
N ASN A 93 7.22 23.49 0.01
CA ASN A 93 7.70 22.50 0.98
C ASN A 93 6.60 21.59 1.53
N LEU A 94 5.33 22.04 1.54
CA LEU A 94 4.22 21.20 1.98
C LEU A 94 3.91 20.07 0.99
N ALA A 95 4.19 20.26 -0.30
CA ALA A 95 4.09 19.19 -1.28
C ALA A 95 5.12 18.08 -1.02
N LEU A 96 6.29 18.42 -0.48
CA LEU A 96 7.29 17.45 -0.03
C LEU A 96 6.82 16.69 1.21
N VAL A 97 6.11 17.34 2.13
CA VAL A 97 5.51 16.67 3.30
C VAL A 97 4.43 15.67 2.86
N TYR A 98 3.53 16.09 1.95
CA TYR A 98 2.55 15.20 1.32
C TYR A 98 3.24 14.00 0.64
N ALA A 99 4.21 14.28 -0.24
CA ALA A 99 4.90 13.26 -1.01
C ALA A 99 5.67 12.31 -0.09
N GLY A 100 6.35 12.84 0.92
CA GLY A 100 7.07 12.07 1.92
C GLY A 100 6.17 11.09 2.66
N ALA A 101 5.02 11.57 3.17
CA ALA A 101 4.05 10.71 3.83
C ALA A 101 3.47 9.63 2.89
N PHE A 102 3.11 10.02 1.66
CA PHE A 102 2.60 9.08 0.65
C PHE A 102 3.64 8.00 0.30
N PHE A 103 4.84 8.39 -0.11
CA PHE A 103 5.85 7.47 -0.61
C PHE A 103 6.46 6.61 0.50
N ALA A 104 6.58 7.13 1.72
CA ALA A 104 7.03 6.32 2.87
C ALA A 104 6.03 5.20 3.18
N LEU A 105 4.74 5.52 3.28
CA LEU A 105 3.71 4.52 3.54
C LEU A 105 3.52 3.57 2.35
N TYR A 106 3.63 4.09 1.13
CA TYR A 106 3.64 3.28 -0.08
C TYR A 106 4.78 2.26 -0.06
N ALA A 107 6.02 2.69 0.19
CA ALA A 107 7.17 1.79 0.24
C ALA A 107 6.98 0.68 1.29
N ALA A 108 6.49 1.02 2.48
CA ALA A 108 6.23 0.05 3.54
C ALA A 108 5.17 -0.99 3.13
N THR A 109 4.07 -0.56 2.51
CA THR A 109 3.01 -1.47 2.03
C THR A 109 3.45 -2.30 0.81
N GLN A 110 4.28 -1.73 -0.07
CA GLN A 110 4.86 -2.43 -1.21
C GLN A 110 5.78 -3.59 -0.78
N VAL A 111 6.53 -3.45 0.32
CA VAL A 111 7.32 -4.56 0.90
C VAL A 111 6.40 -5.71 1.32
N ILE A 112 5.29 -5.42 1.98
CA ILE A 112 4.32 -6.42 2.43
C ILE A 112 3.71 -7.15 1.23
N GLU A 113 3.39 -6.42 0.16
CA GLU A 113 2.88 -6.98 -1.10
C GLU A 113 3.87 -7.95 -1.75
N VAL A 114 5.15 -7.58 -1.82
CA VAL A 114 6.21 -8.46 -2.35
C VAL A 114 6.37 -9.70 -1.48
N LEU A 115 6.38 -9.55 -0.15
CA LEU A 115 6.46 -10.68 0.77
C LEU A 115 5.25 -11.61 0.64
N PHE A 116 4.05 -11.07 0.45
CA PHE A 116 2.84 -11.85 0.21
C PHE A 116 2.93 -12.67 -1.08
N VAL A 117 3.38 -12.05 -2.17
CA VAL A 117 3.59 -12.75 -3.46
C VAL A 117 4.63 -13.86 -3.29
N HIS A 118 5.78 -13.55 -2.67
CA HIS A 118 6.85 -14.53 -2.44
C HIS A 118 6.38 -15.73 -1.61
N ALA A 119 5.65 -15.47 -0.52
CA ALA A 119 5.06 -16.53 0.32
C ALA A 119 4.01 -17.36 -0.44
N SER A 120 3.29 -16.72 -1.37
CA SER A 120 2.28 -17.38 -2.22
C SER A 120 2.91 -18.19 -3.37
N SER A 121 4.15 -17.89 -3.76
CA SER A 121 4.88 -18.60 -4.82
C SER A 121 5.67 -19.82 -4.33
N ARG A 122 5.87 -20.00 -3.02
CA ARG A 122 6.59 -21.17 -2.48
C ARG A 122 5.75 -22.46 -2.62
N PRO A 123 6.31 -23.55 -3.19
CA PRO A 123 5.65 -24.85 -3.19
C PRO A 123 5.49 -25.36 -1.75
N GLN A 124 4.28 -25.79 -1.38
CA GLN A 124 4.09 -26.57 -0.16
C GLN A 124 4.68 -27.97 -0.38
N GLY A 125 5.85 -28.24 0.20
CA GLY A 125 6.47 -29.56 0.12
C GLY A 125 7.99 -29.63 0.25
N ALA A 126 8.71 -28.50 0.26
CA ALA A 126 10.13 -28.53 0.63
C ALA A 126 10.27 -28.48 2.16
N THR A 127 10.11 -29.63 2.80
CA THR A 127 10.77 -29.88 4.10
C THR A 127 12.29 -29.75 3.90
N PRO A 128 13.03 -29.16 4.86
CA PRO A 128 14.49 -29.27 4.88
C PRO A 128 14.94 -30.72 5.04
#